data_AF-A0A0F9DN93-F1
#
_entry.id   AF-A0A0F9DN93-F1
#
_cell.length_a   1.000
_cell.length_b   1.000
_cell.length_c   1.000
_cell.angle_alpha   90.00
_cell.angle_beta   90.00
_cell.angle_gamma   90.00
#
_symmetry.space_group_name_H-M   'P 1'
#
loop_
_entity.id
_entity.type
_entity.pdbx_description
1 polymer ?
#
loop_
_entity_poly.entity_id
_entity_poly.type
_entity_poly.pdbx_seq_one_letter_code
_entity_poly.pdbx_strand_id
1 'polypeptide(L)' 'LKTLDGFIPILKKENLTAAEKAVIHFYMGQSHYYLGNYKEAIKYFILSKEATKYKNMSEIWIDRSLAKTRG' A
#
# COMPACT_ATOMS: atom_id res chain seq x y z
N LEU A 1 -7.29 18.39 14.58
CA LEU A 1 -6.53 17.78 13.46
C LEU A 1 -5.06 17.75 13.85
N LYS A 2 -4.50 16.58 14.17
CA LYS A 2 -3.04 16.44 14.33
C LYS A 2 -2.44 16.46 12.93
N THR A 3 -1.67 17.49 12.64
CA THR A 3 -1.21 17.81 11.30
C THR A 3 -0.20 16.79 10.80
N LEU A 4 -0.23 16.55 9.49
CA LEU A 4 0.70 15.70 8.72
C LEU A 4 2.17 16.15 8.80
N ASP A 5 2.47 17.23 9.54
CA ASP A 5 3.77 17.88 9.63
C ASP A 5 4.85 17.00 10.27
N GLY A 6 4.47 16.00 11.06
CA GLY A 6 5.41 15.02 11.63
C GLY A 6 5.89 13.97 10.61
N PHE A 7 5.17 13.77 9.50
CA PHE A 7 5.50 12.75 8.50
C PHE A 7 6.50 13.24 7.44
N ILE A 8 6.54 14.56 7.20
CA ILE A 8 7.31 15.18 6.12
C ILE A 8 8.84 15.16 6.37
N PRO A 9 9.37 15.34 7.60
CA PRO A 9 10.82 15.36 7.82
C PRO A 9 11.52 14.01 7.61
N ILE A 10 10.81 12.88 7.80
CA ILE A 10 11.35 11.52 7.64
C ILE A 10 11.66 11.20 6.17
N LEU A 11 10.88 11.75 5.24
CA LEU A 11 10.99 11.42 3.81
C LEU A 11 12.17 12.11 3.10
N LYS A 12 12.79 13.12 3.71
CA LYS A 12 13.76 13.99 3.01
C LYS A 12 15.24 13.61 3.18
N LYS A 13 15.60 12.61 3.99
CA LYS A 13 17.04 12.33 4.23
C LYS A 13 17.48 10.88 4.38
N GLU A 14 16.57 9.91 4.46
CA GLU A 14 16.96 8.51 4.65
C GLU A 14 16.44 7.62 3.53
N ASN A 15 17.31 6.75 3.01
CA ASN A 15 16.91 5.67 2.11
C ASN A 15 15.94 4.76 2.87
N LEU A 16 14.63 4.89 2.58
CA LEU A 16 13.61 4.04 3.17
C LEU A 16 14.00 2.57 3.04
N THR A 17 13.88 1.83 4.15
CA THR A 17 14.07 0.39 4.16
C THR A 17 13.01 -0.29 3.28
N ALA A 18 13.29 -1.51 2.80
CA ALA A 18 12.31 -2.28 2.04
C ALA A 18 10.99 -2.49 2.83
N ALA A 19 11.09 -2.64 4.15
CA ALA A 19 9.95 -2.77 5.02
C ALA A 19 9.10 -1.49 5.06
N GLU A 20 9.70 -0.32 5.19
CA GLU A 20 8.97 0.97 5.18
C GLU A 20 8.33 1.24 3.83
N LYS A 21 9.02 0.95 2.72
CA LYS A 21 8.43 1.05 1.37
C LYS A 21 7.22 0.13 1.24
N ALA A 22 7.31 -1.11 1.73
CA ALA A 22 6.18 -2.03 1.69
C ALA A 22 4.98 -1.53 2.49
N VAL A 23 5.20 -0.96 3.68
CA VAL A 23 4.14 -0.33 4.50
C VAL A 23 3.45 0.80 3.73
N ILE A 24 4.23 1.69 3.11
CA ILE A 24 3.69 2.81 2.34
C ILE A 24 2.85 2.29 1.17
N HIS A 25 3.39 1.37 0.38
CA HIS A 25 2.64 0.76 -0.72
C HIS A 25 1.36 0.06 -0.24
N PHE A 26 1.40 -0.63 0.92
CA PHE A 26 0.22 -1.28 1.48
C PHE A 26 -0.91 -0.28 1.75
N TYR A 27 -0.61 0.83 2.43
CA TYR A 27 -1.61 1.86 2.74
C TYR A 27 -2.09 2.63 1.50
N MET A 28 -1.21 2.84 0.50
CA MET A 28 -1.63 3.36 -0.80
C MET A 28 -2.62 2.41 -1.49
N GLY A 29 -2.34 1.11 -1.48
CA GLY A 29 -3.24 0.09 -2.01
C GLY A 29 -4.61 0.11 -1.34
N GLN A 30 -4.65 0.18 -0.01
CA GLN A 30 -5.92 0.31 0.72
C GLN A 30 -6.68 1.58 0.35
N SER A 31 -5.97 2.71 0.24
CA SER A 31 -6.58 4.00 -0.13
C SER A 31 -7.22 3.92 -1.52
N HIS A 32 -6.50 3.39 -2.51
CA HIS A 32 -7.06 3.19 -3.85
C HIS A 32 -8.24 2.21 -3.85
N TYR A 33 -8.18 1.13 -3.06
CA TYR A 33 -9.28 0.17 -2.94
C TYR A 33 -10.56 0.84 -2.41
N TYR A 34 -10.45 1.64 -1.33
CA TYR A 34 -11.61 2.33 -0.76
C TYR A 34 -12.16 3.43 -1.67
N LEU A 35 -11.34 3.99 -2.57
CA LEU A 35 -11.78 4.91 -3.63
C LEU A 35 -12.41 4.19 -4.84
N GLY A 36 -12.48 2.86 -4.85
CA GLY A 36 -12.97 2.07 -5.98
C GLY A 36 -11.96 1.90 -7.13
N ASN A 37 -10.74 2.40 -6.97
CA ASN A 37 -9.66 2.31 -7.96
C ASN A 37 -8.95 0.95 -7.85
N TYR A 38 -9.66 -0.14 -8.14
CA TYR A 38 -9.20 -1.49 -7.84
C TYR A 38 -7.96 -1.91 -8.64
N LYS A 39 -7.80 -1.45 -9.89
CA LYS A 39 -6.61 -1.74 -10.71
C LYS A 39 -5.36 -1.11 -10.11
N GLU A 40 -5.45 0.15 -9.67
CA GLU A 40 -4.37 0.87 -8.99
C GLU A 40 -4.08 0.26 -7.62
N ALA A 41 -5.11 -0.15 -6.88
CA ALA A 41 -4.94 -0.84 -5.61
C ALA A 41 -4.09 -2.12 -5.76
N ILE A 42 -4.36 -2.94 -6.77
CA ILE A 42 -3.59 -4.17 -7.08
C ILE A 42 -2.12 -3.86 -7.32
N LYS A 43 -1.80 -2.82 -8.11
CA LYS A 43 -0.40 -2.42 -8.39
C LYS A 43 0.35 -2.16 -7.08
N TYR A 44 -0.27 -1.42 -6.17
CA TYR A 44 0.34 -1.09 -4.87
C TYR A 44 0.44 -2.29 -3.93
N PHE A 45 -0.55 -3.19 -3.91
CA PHE A 45 -0.44 -4.44 -3.14
C PHE A 45 0.66 -5.36 -3.67
N ILE A 46 0.89 -5.39 -4.99
CA ILE A 46 2.02 -6.13 -5.58
C ILE A 46 3.35 -5.55 -5.08
N LEU A 47 3.51 -4.23 -5.07
CA LEU A 47 4.73 -3.59 -4.55
C LEU A 47 4.92 -3.81 -3.03
N SER A 48 3.82 -3.92 -2.28
CA SER A 48 3.84 -4.20 -0.85
C SER A 48 4.27 -5.65 -0.52
N LYS A 49 3.92 -6.61 -1.39
CA LYS A 49 4.18 -8.05 -1.12
C LYS A 49 5.65 -8.44 -1.12
N GLU A 50 6.54 -7.57 -1.62
CA GLU A 50 7.99 -7.80 -1.66
C GLU A 50 8.61 -7.92 -0.27
N ALA A 51 7.96 -7.36 0.77
CA ALA A 51 8.34 -7.59 2.16
C ALA A 51 7.57 -8.77 2.77
N THR A 52 8.30 -9.74 3.35
CA THR A 52 7.73 -10.96 3.97
C THR A 52 6.59 -10.66 4.95
N LYS A 53 6.70 -9.56 5.71
CA LYS A 53 5.68 -9.14 6.69
C LYS A 53 4.32 -8.83 6.07
N TYR A 54 4.27 -8.31 4.84
CA TYR A 54 3.05 -7.87 4.19
C TYR A 54 2.57 -8.79 3.08
N LYS A 55 3.32 -9.85 2.76
CA LYS A 55 3.01 -10.77 1.66
C LYS A 55 1.58 -11.34 1.75
N ASN A 56 1.26 -12.06 2.82
CA ASN A 56 -0.04 -12.73 2.97
C ASN A 56 -1.20 -11.72 2.96
N MET A 57 -1.04 -10.58 3.65
CA MET A 57 -2.08 -9.54 3.65
C MET A 57 -2.27 -8.93 2.26
N SER A 58 -1.17 -8.65 1.56
CA SER A 58 -1.23 -8.08 0.21
C SER A 58 -1.90 -9.03 -0.78
N GLU A 59 -1.64 -10.33 -0.69
CA GLU A 59 -2.30 -11.35 -1.51
C GLU A 59 -3.82 -11.37 -1.28
N ILE A 60 -4.28 -11.36 -0.02
CA ILE A 60 -5.72 -11.27 0.32
C ILE A 60 -6.36 -10.02 -0.29
N TRP A 61 -5.67 -8.87 -0.21
CA TRP A 61 -6.18 -7.62 -0.77
C TRP A 61 -6.17 -7.59 -2.30
N ILE A 62 -5.22 -8.26 -2.96
CA ILE A 62 -5.21 -8.46 -4.40
C ILE A 62 -6.45 -9.27 -4.82
N ASP A 63 -6.73 -10.38 -4.15
CA ASP A 63 -7.89 -11.23 -4.47
C ASP A 63 -9.20 -10.47 -4.31
N ARG A 64 -9.34 -9.70 -3.22
CA ARG A 64 -10.50 -8.82 -2.99
C ARG A 64 -10.64 -7.77 -4.10
N SER A 65 -9.55 -7.15 -4.51
CA SER A 65 -9.54 -6.13 -5.56
C SER A 65 -9.89 -6.74 -6.92
N LEU A 66 -9.38 -7.93 -7.23
CA LEU A 66 -9.69 -8.66 -8.47
C LEU A 66 -11.17 -9.03 -8.55
N ALA A 67 -11.76 -9.52 -7.44
CA ALA A 67 -13.19 -9.83 -7.38
C ALA A 67 -14.05 -8.59 -7.72
N LYS A 68 -13.63 -7.40 -7.28
CA LYS A 68 -14.31 -6.13 -7.58
C LYS A 68 -14.11 -5.62 -9.01
N THR A 69 -13.05 -6.03 -9.71
CA THR A 69 -12.87 -5.68 -11.14
C THR A 69 -13.67 -6.56 -12.10
N ARG A 70 -14.17 -7.71 -11.65
CA ARG A 70 -14.87 -8.70 -12.47
C ARG A 70 -16.40 -8.63 -12.40
N GLY A 71 -16.95 -7.87 -11.44
CA GLY A 71 -18.38 -7.60 -11.29
C GLY A 71 -18.71 -6.20 -11.78
#